data_AF-A0A919YAK5-F1
#
_entry.id   AF-A0A919YAK5-F1
#
_cell.length_a   1.000
_cell.length_b   1.000
_cell.length_c   1.000
_cell.angle_alpha   90.00
_cell.angle_beta   90.00
_cell.angle_gamma   90.00
#
_symmetry.space_group_name_H-M   'P 1'
#
loop_
_entity.id
_entity.type
_entity.pdbx_description
1 polymer ?
#
loop_
_entity_poly.entity_id
_entity_poly.type
_entity_poly.pdbx_seq_one_letter_code
_entity_poly.pdbx_strand_id
1 'polypeptide(L)'
;MLYKDLYLKEYNAQHWMEFVELYRNEYLLVNAELREKAGKSRIPEDICMVLLPEMGDYLFTWIEKSVPALGSDKPSDYLNNDDGIKALKAMIMRMPR
;
A
#
# COMPACT_ATOMS: atom_id res chain seq x y z
N MET A 1 15.51 -16.03 -3.61
CA MET A 1 15.26 -15.00 -2.58
C MET A 1 13.80 -14.62 -2.69
N LEU A 2 13.01 -14.72 -1.61
CA LEU A 2 11.58 -14.37 -1.65
C LEU A 2 11.46 -12.85 -1.84
N TYR A 3 10.55 -12.38 -2.70
CA TYR A 3 10.34 -10.94 -2.95
C TYR A 3 10.08 -10.16 -1.66
N LYS A 4 9.36 -10.78 -0.72
CA LYS A 4 9.15 -10.25 0.63
C LYS A 4 10.45 -9.90 1.35
N ASP A 5 11.45 -10.78 1.33
CA ASP A 5 12.74 -10.55 2.01
C ASP A 5 13.54 -9.42 1.35
N LEU A 6 13.43 -9.29 0.02
CA LEU A 6 14.08 -8.21 -0.73
C LEU A 6 13.50 -6.86 -0.30
N TYR A 7 12.19 -6.69 -0.39
CA TYR A 7 11.54 -5.43 -0.04
C TYR A 7 11.64 -5.09 1.45
N LEU A 8 11.58 -6.10 2.33
CA LEU A 8 11.77 -5.87 3.76
C LEU A 8 13.15 -5.29 4.07
N LYS A 9 14.20 -5.75 3.39
CA LYS A 9 15.57 -5.20 3.55
C LYS A 9 15.70 -3.77 3.04
N GLU A 10 14.92 -3.40 2.04
CA GLU A 10 14.93 -2.05 1.46
C GLU A 10 14.01 -1.07 2.20
N TYR A 11 13.13 -1.57 3.07
CA TYR A 11 12.20 -0.72 3.79
C TYR A 11 12.93 0.29 4.68
N ASN A 12 12.61 1.56 4.47
CA ASN A 12 13.05 2.66 5.30
C ASN A 12 11.81 3.41 5.81
N ALA A 13 11.63 3.44 7.13
CA ALA A 13 10.47 4.05 7.77
C ALA A 13 10.40 5.56 7.52
N GLN A 14 11.53 6.26 7.50
CA GLN A 14 11.60 7.69 7.25
C GLN A 14 11.16 8.00 5.81
N HIS A 15 11.69 7.28 4.83
CA HIS A 15 11.28 7.44 3.43
C HIS A 15 9.80 7.13 3.23
N TRP A 16 9.27 6.11 3.91
CA TRP A 16 7.84 5.80 3.85
C TRP A 16 6.99 6.94 4.42
N MET A 17 7.36 7.51 5.56
CA MET A 17 6.63 8.65 6.14
C MET A 17 6.66 9.86 5.22
N GLU A 18 7.84 10.22 4.69
CA GLU A 18 7.98 11.30 3.71
C GLU A 18 7.12 11.06 2.47
N PHE A 19 7.07 9.81 2.00
CA PHE A 19 6.24 9.41 0.87
C PHE A 19 4.74 9.57 1.16
N VAL A 20 4.27 9.13 2.33
CA VAL A 20 2.86 9.29 2.74
C VAL A 20 2.46 10.77 2.83
N GLU A 21 3.35 11.64 3.31
CA GLU A 21 3.08 13.08 3.39
C GLU A 21 2.80 13.71 2.02
N LEU A 22 3.42 13.22 0.95
CA LEU A 22 3.16 13.72 -0.41
C LEU A 22 1.69 13.52 -0.83
N TYR A 23 1.07 12.43 -0.38
CA TYR A 23 -0.31 12.08 -0.73
C TYR A 23 -1.36 12.61 0.24
N ARG A 24 -0.96 13.23 1.36
CA ARG A 24 -1.88 13.67 2.41
C ARG A 24 -2.99 14.58 1.86
N ASN A 25 -2.63 15.55 1.01
CA ASN A 25 -3.60 16.48 0.44
C ASN A 25 -4.51 15.80 -0.59
N GLU A 26 -3.96 14.94 -1.44
CA GLU A 26 -4.73 14.21 -2.45
C GLU A 26 -5.73 13.25 -1.80
N TYR A 27 -5.33 12.58 -0.73
CA TYR A 27 -6.22 11.74 0.07
C TYR A 27 -7.39 12.54 0.66
N LEU A 28 -7.17 13.80 1.06
CA LEU A 28 -8.25 14.66 1.54
C LEU A 28 -9.26 15.05 0.45
N LEU A 29 -8.87 14.94 -0.82
CA LEU A 29 -9.74 15.19 -1.98
C LEU A 29 -10.53 13.96 -2.44
N VAL A 30 -10.14 12.75 -1.99
CA VAL A 30 -10.88 11.52 -2.29
C VAL A 30 -12.29 11.57 -1.71
N ASN A 31 -13.26 11.03 -2.47
CA ASN A 31 -14.66 10.89 -2.04
C ASN A 31 -14.76 10.28 -0.62
N ALA A 32 -15.56 10.91 0.23
CA ALA A 32 -15.76 10.51 1.62
C ALA A 32 -16.23 9.05 1.78
N GLU A 33 -17.09 8.55 0.89
CA GLU A 33 -17.56 7.14 0.90
C GLU A 33 -16.40 6.16 0.68
N LEU A 34 -15.46 6.49 -0.21
CA LEU A 34 -14.28 5.66 -0.45
C LEU A 34 -13.32 5.69 0.75
N ARG A 35 -13.15 6.85 1.40
CA ARG A 35 -12.37 6.94 2.64
C ARG A 35 -13.01 6.19 3.79
N GLU A 36 -14.33 6.23 3.91
CA GLU A 36 -15.06 5.44 4.91
C GLU A 36 -14.90 3.93 4.65
N LYS A 37 -15.00 3.50 3.38
CA LYS A 37 -14.75 2.12 2.97
C LYS A 37 -13.30 1.71 3.29
N ALA A 38 -12.32 2.57 3.04
CA ALA A 38 -10.93 2.35 3.40
C ALA A 38 -10.75 2.20 4.91
N GLY A 39 -11.37 3.06 5.73
CA GLY A 39 -11.34 2.98 7.19
C GLY A 39 -11.99 1.73 7.79
N LYS A 40 -12.88 1.06 7.06
CA LYS A 40 -13.46 -0.25 7.44
C LYS A 40 -12.69 -1.44 6.89
N SER A 41 -11.68 -1.21 6.06
CA SER A 41 -10.88 -2.26 5.43
C SER A 41 -9.79 -2.78 6.39
N ARG A 42 -9.14 -3.89 6.02
CA ARG A 42 -7.94 -4.39 6.71
C ARG A 42 -6.65 -3.73 6.23
N ILE A 43 -6.73 -2.81 5.27
CA ILE A 43 -5.58 -2.14 4.69
C ILE A 43 -5.12 -1.06 5.69
N PRO A 44 -3.83 -1.03 6.07
CA PRO A 44 -3.29 0.04 6.90
C PRO A 44 -3.63 1.43 6.36
N GLU A 45 -3.95 2.34 7.28
CA GLU A 45 -4.39 3.69 6.92
C GLU A 45 -3.38 4.42 6.05
N ASP A 46 -2.09 4.31 6.37
CA ASP A 46 -1.02 4.95 5.62
C ASP A 46 -0.85 4.39 4.20
N ILE A 47 -1.11 3.10 3.98
CA ILE A 47 -1.19 2.51 2.64
C ILE A 47 -2.41 3.03 1.88
N CYS A 48 -3.56 3.18 2.55
CA CYS A 48 -4.75 3.78 1.95
C CYS A 48 -4.51 5.24 1.55
N MET A 49 -3.80 6.02 2.39
CA MET A 49 -3.47 7.41 2.07
C MET A 49 -2.72 7.54 0.75
N VAL A 50 -1.82 6.61 0.46
CA VAL A 50 -1.00 6.61 -0.75
C VAL A 50 -1.74 6.06 -1.96
N LEU A 51 -2.45 4.93 -1.83
CA LEU A 51 -2.99 4.23 -2.99
C LEU A 51 -4.41 4.66 -3.37
N LEU A 52 -5.22 5.13 -2.41
CA LEU A 52 -6.60 5.49 -2.66
C LEU A 52 -6.74 6.70 -3.62
N PRO A 53 -5.89 7.75 -3.56
CA PRO A 53 -5.93 8.84 -4.54
C PRO A 53 -5.70 8.38 -5.98
N GLU A 54 -4.79 7.42 -6.18
CA GLU A 54 -4.41 6.97 -7.52
C GLU A 54 -5.35 5.90 -8.08
N MET A 55 -5.77 4.95 -7.23
CA MET A 55 -6.55 3.79 -7.66
C MET A 55 -8.06 3.96 -7.45
N GLY A 56 -8.47 4.88 -6.59
CA GLY A 56 -9.86 5.00 -6.16
C GLY A 56 -10.41 3.66 -5.65
N ASP A 57 -11.63 3.32 -6.05
CA ASP A 57 -12.28 2.06 -5.63
C ASP A 57 -11.54 0.79 -6.13
N TYR A 58 -10.70 0.92 -7.17
CA TYR A 58 -9.95 -0.22 -7.68
C TYR A 58 -8.95 -0.77 -6.65
N LEU A 59 -8.52 0.02 -5.67
CA LEU A 59 -7.64 -0.41 -4.57
C LEU A 59 -8.14 -1.71 -3.91
N PHE A 60 -9.44 -1.79 -3.62
CA PHE A 60 -10.04 -2.94 -2.93
C PHE A 60 -10.06 -4.20 -3.79
N THR A 61 -10.02 -4.04 -5.11
CA THR A 61 -9.87 -5.16 -6.04
C THR A 61 -8.39 -5.52 -6.21
N TRP A 62 -7.52 -4.51 -6.33
CA TRP A 62 -6.09 -4.69 -6.54
C TRP A 62 -5.42 -5.43 -5.37
N ILE A 63 -5.84 -5.14 -4.13
CA ILE A 63 -5.27 -5.78 -2.94
C ILE A 63 -5.44 -7.32 -2.95
N GLU A 64 -6.44 -7.83 -3.68
CA GLU A 64 -6.75 -9.25 -3.81
C GLU A 64 -6.22 -9.90 -5.11
N LYS A 65 -5.56 -9.12 -5.98
CA LYS A 65 -4.98 -9.62 -7.22
C LYS A 65 -3.53 -10.03 -7.02
N SER A 66 -3.12 -11.09 -7.70
CA SER A 66 -1.71 -11.45 -7.83
C SER A 66 -0.93 -10.33 -8.52
N VAL A 67 0.14 -9.86 -7.88
CA VAL A 67 0.99 -8.79 -8.39
C VAL A 67 2.35 -9.37 -8.77
N PRO A 68 2.79 -9.28 -10.05
CA PRO A 68 4.08 -9.83 -10.48
C PRO A 68 5.28 -9.30 -9.67
N ALA A 69 5.24 -8.03 -9.28
CA ALA A 69 6.28 -7.41 -8.46
C ALA A 69 6.40 -8.01 -7.05
N LEU A 70 5.39 -8.74 -6.57
CA LEU A 70 5.39 -9.49 -5.31
C LEU A 70 5.64 -10.99 -5.53
N GLY A 71 6.14 -11.40 -6.69
CA GLY A 71 6.28 -12.82 -7.01
C GLY A 71 4.95 -13.50 -7.32
N SER A 72 3.93 -12.75 -7.76
CA SER A 72 2.55 -13.19 -8.00
C SER A 72 1.72 -13.47 -6.74
N ASP A 73 2.23 -13.10 -5.57
CA ASP A 73 1.43 -13.04 -4.34
C ASP A 73 0.41 -11.89 -4.40
N LYS A 74 -0.61 -11.95 -3.54
CA LYS A 74 -1.54 -10.83 -3.37
C LYS A 74 -0.98 -9.83 -2.36
N PRO A 75 -1.19 -8.52 -2.55
CA PRO A 75 -0.89 -7.54 -1.52
C PRO A 75 -1.53 -7.84 -0.16
N SER A 76 -2.74 -8.41 -0.12
CA SER A 76 -3.41 -8.76 1.14
C SER A 76 -2.68 -9.84 1.94
N ASP A 77 -1.91 -10.72 1.28
CA ASP A 77 -1.09 -11.75 1.95
C ASP A 77 0.01 -11.13 2.83
N TYR A 78 0.42 -9.89 2.52
CA TYR A 78 1.45 -9.13 3.23
C TYR A 78 0.89 -8.41 4.47
N LEU A 79 -0.43 -8.29 4.63
CA LEU A 79 -1.06 -7.54 5.72
C LEU A 79 -1.15 -8.34 7.04
N ASN A 80 -0.69 -9.60 7.04
CA ASN A 80 -0.82 -10.52 8.17
C ASN A 80 0.20 -10.27 9.31
N ASN A 81 1.25 -9.49 9.06
CA ASN A 81 2.26 -9.12 10.06
C ASN A 81 3.03 -7.87 9.65
N ASP A 82 3.69 -7.24 10.62
CA ASP A 82 4.45 -6.00 10.44
C ASP A 82 5.51 -6.09 9.34
N ASP A 83 6.23 -7.21 9.25
CA ASP A 83 7.28 -7.37 8.24
C ASP A 83 6.71 -7.50 6.83
N GLY A 84 5.56 -8.15 6.68
CA GLY A 84 4.80 -8.13 5.43
C GLY A 84 4.36 -6.72 5.06
N ILE A 85 3.82 -5.97 6.02
CA ILE A 85 3.38 -4.59 5.79
C ILE A 85 4.56 -3.72 5.35
N LYS A 86 5.73 -3.82 6.01
CA LYS A 86 6.95 -3.09 5.63
C LYS A 86 7.41 -3.46 4.21
N ALA A 87 7.41 -4.75 3.87
CA ALA A 87 7.75 -5.21 2.54
C ALA A 87 6.78 -4.66 1.48
N LEU A 88 5.48 -4.65 1.78
CA LEU A 88 4.47 -4.08 0.88
C LEU A 88 4.67 -2.57 0.69
N LYS A 89 4.95 -1.83 1.77
CA LYS A 89 5.26 -0.38 1.71
C LYS A 89 6.47 -0.09 0.83
N ALA A 90 7.55 -0.87 0.98
CA ALA A 90 8.73 -0.74 0.15
C ALA A 90 8.43 -1.03 -1.33
N MET A 91 7.62 -2.05 -1.64
CA MET A 91 7.19 -2.32 -3.02
C MET A 91 6.34 -1.18 -3.59
N ILE A 92 5.40 -0.63 -2.80
CA ILE A 92 4.54 0.49 -3.21
C ILE A 92 5.37 1.71 -3.62
N MET A 93 6.43 2.04 -2.87
CA MET A 93 7.34 3.15 -3.23
C MET A 93 8.08 2.94 -4.57
N ARG A 94 8.12 1.71 -5.10
CA ARG A 94 8.73 1.37 -6.39
C ARG A 94 7.74 1.29 -7.54
N MET A 95 6.43 1.41 -7.26
CA MET A 95 5.42 1.41 -8.30
C MET A 95 5.59 2.65 -9.19
N PRO A 96 5.56 2.50 -10.53
CA PRO A 96 5.50 3.64 -11.43
C PRO A 96 4.20 4.42 -11.18
N ARG A 97 4.30 5.75 -11.19
CA ARG A 97 3.17 6.66 -10.97
C ARG A 97 2.83 7.37 -12.28
#